data_AF-V5GLW5-F1
#
_entry.id   AF-V5GLW5-F1
#
_cell.length_a   1.000
_cell.length_b   1.000
_cell.length_c   1.000
_cell.angle_alpha   90.00
_cell.angle_beta   90.00
_cell.angle_gamma   90.00
#
_symmetry.space_group_name_H-M   'P 1'
#
loop_
_entity.id
_entity.type
_entity.pdbx_description
1 polymer ?
#
loop_
_entity_poly.entity_id
_entity_poly.type
_entity_poly.pdbx_seq_one_letter_code
_entity_poly.pdbx_strand_id
1 'polypeptide(L)'
;MRINATRMTTPIEEKVDQKLKVRTGMVTVSDGKSKPIPVQLHLSMEVLRLQKEEPLPPESKPLNAKERMVQVRRQKVGGLGLSIKGGAEHKLPILISRIYKSQAADQTGELFVGDAIIKVNGEYITACPHDDAVNILRNAGDLVVLTVKHYKAATPFLQKQEDKDSQQTDSNSDEKGASDESLRVMTNSTSSRPSSISSEPEPEIQTHWVDIITVPLMMAYVTRYIFGTDKLRPNAFEVRGLNGVSTGIIHCDDSAILSQWLKYITDNIIGLTNLQMKLYNRNFSVSDRIEYMGWVNEGVLNNNQPWQNYKPRFFALKGTDLMLFDSPPLNVMDWSKCSLMFKVYQTMFRVVKESENVDERQHCFLVQTSGQDSRYFSVETRQELLRIENAWHCSVCTAVMKLG
;
A
#
# COMPACT_ATOMS: atom_id res chain seq x y z
N MET A 1 31.57 5.89 24.72
CA MET A 1 30.12 6.21 24.78
C MET A 1 29.51 5.76 23.46
N ARG A 2 28.90 4.57 23.41
CA ARG A 2 28.24 4.07 22.19
C ARG A 2 26.91 4.79 22.07
N ILE A 3 26.67 5.44 20.93
CA ILE A 3 25.39 6.07 20.60
C ILE A 3 24.38 4.93 20.51
N ASN A 4 23.42 4.90 21.44
CA ASN A 4 22.32 3.94 21.41
C ASN A 4 21.55 4.17 20.10
N ALA A 5 21.52 3.16 19.23
CA ALA A 5 20.57 3.13 18.12
C ALA A 5 19.17 3.15 18.74
N THR A 6 18.41 4.21 18.47
CA THR A 6 17.03 4.35 18.90
C THR A 6 16.25 3.14 18.43
N ARG A 7 15.60 2.39 19.34
CA ARG A 7 14.68 1.31 18.98
C ARG A 7 13.59 1.90 18.07
N MET A 8 13.56 1.48 16.81
CA MET A 8 12.62 2.00 15.82
C MET A 8 11.40 1.09 15.68
N THR A 9 11.51 -0.17 16.12
CA THR A 9 10.39 -1.11 16.14
C THR A 9 9.45 -0.78 17.29
N THR A 10 8.19 -0.49 17.00
CA THR A 10 7.15 -0.23 18.01
C THR A 10 6.33 -1.49 18.30
N PRO A 11 5.66 -1.58 19.47
CA PRO A 11 4.62 -2.58 19.69
C PRO A 11 3.58 -2.57 18.57
N ILE A 12 2.98 -3.74 18.30
CA ILE A 12 1.93 -3.88 17.30
C ILE A 12 0.61 -3.39 17.90
N GLU A 13 0.04 -2.35 17.31
CA GLU A 13 -1.29 -1.85 17.65
C GLU A 13 -2.34 -2.62 16.85
N GLU A 14 -3.34 -3.21 17.51
CA GLU A 14 -4.49 -3.85 16.85
C GLU A 14 -5.73 -2.96 17.02
N LYS A 15 -6.30 -2.53 15.90
CA LYS A 15 -7.59 -1.82 15.84
C LYS A 15 -8.63 -2.73 15.19
N VAL A 16 -9.85 -2.70 15.70
CA VAL A 16 -10.99 -3.41 15.10
C VAL A 16 -11.87 -2.39 14.41
N ASP A 17 -11.89 -2.40 13.09
CA ASP A 17 -12.75 -1.56 12.27
C ASP A 17 -13.78 -2.44 11.57
N GLN A 18 -15.08 -2.19 11.80
CA GLN A 18 -16.18 -2.97 11.21
C GLN A 18 -16.01 -4.51 11.33
N LYS A 19 -15.55 -5.00 12.49
CA LYS A 19 -15.20 -6.41 12.77
C LYS A 19 -13.96 -6.96 12.06
N LEU A 20 -13.28 -6.16 11.26
CA LEU A 20 -12.00 -6.51 10.63
C LEU A 20 -10.85 -6.01 11.51
N LYS A 21 -9.88 -6.90 11.74
CA LYS A 21 -8.68 -6.56 12.51
C LYS A 21 -7.65 -5.92 11.59
N VAL A 22 -7.22 -4.72 11.97
CA VAL A 22 -6.12 -3.99 11.32
C VAL A 22 -4.99 -3.86 12.33
N ARG A 23 -3.77 -4.15 11.89
CA ARG A 23 -2.59 -4.08 12.74
C ARG A 23 -1.56 -3.13 12.17
N THR A 24 -1.02 -2.25 13.00
CA THR A 24 -0.01 -1.28 12.62
C THR A 24 1.20 -1.31 13.55
N GLY A 25 2.38 -1.05 13.03
CA GLY A 25 3.58 -0.87 13.83
C GLY A 25 4.76 -0.42 12.98
N MET A 26 5.69 0.32 13.58
CA MET A 26 6.88 0.80 12.91
C MET A 26 7.91 -0.32 12.77
N VAL A 27 8.55 -0.38 11.60
CA VAL A 27 9.63 -1.30 11.25
C VAL A 27 10.65 -0.56 10.39
N THR A 28 11.80 -1.18 10.11
CA THR A 28 12.71 -0.67 9.08
C THR A 28 12.72 -1.60 7.88
N VAL A 29 12.80 -1.03 6.67
CA VAL A 29 12.76 -1.79 5.42
C VAL A 29 13.97 -1.46 4.57
N SER A 30 14.60 -2.48 3.99
CA SER A 30 15.69 -2.33 3.03
C SER A 30 15.41 -3.09 1.74
N ASP A 31 15.80 -2.51 0.61
CA ASP A 31 15.83 -3.14 -0.71
C ASP A 31 17.09 -4.00 -0.95
N GLY A 32 17.98 -4.12 0.04
CA GLY A 32 19.26 -4.81 -0.04
C GLY A 32 20.40 -4.02 -0.71
N LYS A 33 20.13 -2.79 -1.17
CA LYS A 33 21.10 -1.90 -1.83
C LYS A 33 21.31 -0.61 -1.04
N SER A 34 20.24 -0.11 -0.44
CA SER A 34 20.13 1.16 0.24
C SER A 34 20.13 0.97 1.76
N LYS A 35 20.38 2.06 2.49
CA LYS A 35 20.22 2.04 3.96
C LYS A 35 18.76 1.73 4.32
N PRO A 36 18.51 0.92 5.37
CA PRO A 36 17.15 0.66 5.83
C PRO A 36 16.41 1.95 6.17
N ILE A 37 15.16 2.07 5.75
CA ILE A 37 14.29 3.23 6.00
C ILE A 37 13.19 2.88 7.00
N PRO A 38 12.85 3.75 7.95
CA PRO A 38 11.70 3.54 8.82
C PRO A 38 10.39 3.66 8.03
N VAL A 39 9.48 2.72 8.25
CA VAL A 39 8.15 2.70 7.65
C VAL A 39 7.15 2.12 8.65
N GLN A 40 5.88 2.47 8.50
CA GLN A 40 4.79 1.79 9.19
C GLN A 40 4.37 0.56 8.39
N LEU A 41 4.37 -0.60 9.04
CA LEU A 41 3.75 -1.81 8.53
C LEU A 41 2.26 -1.75 8.86
N HIS A 42 1.41 -1.79 7.85
CA HIS A 42 -0.05 -1.75 7.99
C HIS A 42 -0.66 -3.03 7.40
N LEU A 43 -1.13 -3.91 8.26
CA LEU A 43 -1.70 -5.22 7.92
C LEU A 43 -3.22 -5.20 8.07
N SER A 44 -3.94 -5.41 6.96
CA SER A 44 -5.36 -5.79 6.97
C SER A 44 -5.52 -7.29 6.68
N MET A 45 -6.76 -7.78 6.66
CA MET A 45 -7.05 -9.19 6.36
C MET A 45 -6.49 -9.63 4.99
N GLU A 46 -6.58 -8.78 3.97
CA GLU A 46 -6.27 -9.13 2.58
C GLU A 46 -4.97 -8.53 2.06
N VAL A 47 -4.43 -7.51 2.73
CA VAL A 47 -3.35 -6.69 2.20
C VAL A 47 -2.36 -6.32 3.29
N LEU A 48 -1.08 -6.39 2.94
CA LEU A 48 0.02 -5.79 3.71
C LEU A 48 0.53 -4.55 2.99
N ARG A 49 0.59 -3.42 3.70
CA ARG A 49 1.09 -2.15 3.18
C ARG A 49 2.32 -1.70 3.95
N LEU A 50 3.27 -1.12 3.23
CA LEU A 50 4.33 -0.30 3.81
C LEU A 50 3.94 1.15 3.60
N GLN A 51 3.89 1.91 4.69
CA GLN A 51 3.49 3.30 4.69
C GLN A 51 4.63 4.18 5.16
N LYS A 52 4.88 5.26 4.43
CA LYS A 52 5.84 6.28 4.84
C LYS A 52 5.07 7.51 5.28
N GLU A 53 5.54 8.13 6.35
CA GLU A 53 5.01 9.42 6.78
C GLU A 53 5.59 10.50 5.88
N GLU A 54 4.71 11.21 5.18
CA GLU A 54 5.10 12.35 4.36
C GLU A 54 4.49 13.62 4.95
N PRO A 55 5.29 14.70 5.08
CA PRO A 55 4.74 15.99 5.46
C PRO A 55 3.70 16.35 4.41
N LEU A 56 2.52 16.75 4.86
CA LEU A 56 1.62 17.41 3.95
C LEU A 56 2.38 18.63 3.38
N PRO A 57 2.28 18.91 2.07
CA PRO A 57 2.71 20.20 1.56
C PRO A 57 2.12 21.26 2.50
N PRO A 58 2.85 22.34 2.85
CA PRO A 58 2.31 23.38 3.71
C PRO A 58 0.97 23.81 3.13
N GLU A 59 -0.12 23.32 3.73
CA GLU A 59 -1.42 23.45 3.09
C GLU A 59 -1.74 24.95 3.11
N SER A 60 -2.01 25.51 1.94
CA SER A 60 -3.05 26.53 1.88
C SER A 60 -4.30 25.86 2.45
N LYS A 61 -4.55 26.05 3.76
CA LYS A 61 -5.68 25.62 4.60
C LYS A 61 -6.72 24.72 3.89
N PRO A 62 -7.08 23.54 4.43
CA PRO A 62 -8.00 22.64 3.76
C PRO A 62 -9.42 23.21 3.79
N LEU A 63 -9.78 23.98 2.76
CA LEU A 63 -11.14 24.49 2.56
C LEU A 63 -12.06 23.47 1.86
N ASN A 64 -11.57 22.26 1.53
CA ASN A 64 -12.21 21.42 0.52
C ASN A 64 -12.85 20.14 1.06
N ALA A 65 -13.99 20.30 1.75
CA ALA A 65 -15.06 19.29 1.78
C ALA A 65 -16.40 19.85 2.32
N LYS A 66 -16.38 20.86 3.20
CA LYS A 66 -17.60 21.46 3.75
C LYS A 66 -18.12 22.59 2.87
N GLU A 67 -19.44 22.66 2.73
CA GLU A 67 -20.11 23.83 2.16
C GLU A 67 -19.77 25.07 3.01
N ARG A 68 -19.47 26.18 2.34
CA ARG A 68 -19.11 27.46 2.97
C ARG A 68 -20.23 28.45 2.70
N MET A 69 -20.67 29.17 3.72
CA MET A 69 -21.62 30.27 3.57
C MET A 69 -20.86 31.58 3.54
N VAL A 70 -20.93 32.30 2.42
CA VAL A 70 -20.25 33.57 2.22
C VAL A 70 -21.28 34.67 2.01
N GLN A 71 -21.16 35.76 2.76
CA GLN A 71 -22.02 36.93 2.58
C GLN A 71 -21.32 37.96 1.69
N VAL A 72 -21.92 38.30 0.56
CA VAL A 72 -21.41 39.30 -0.37
C VAL A 72 -22.38 40.48 -0.38
N ARG A 73 -21.88 41.67 -0.05
CA ARG A 73 -22.67 42.90 -0.16
C ARG A 73 -22.43 43.54 -1.53
N ARG A 74 -23.50 43.65 -2.32
CA ARG A 74 -23.48 44.24 -3.66
C ARG A 74 -22.97 45.67 -3.63
N GLN A 75 -22.04 45.99 -4.54
CA GLN A 75 -21.57 47.35 -4.76
C GLN A 75 -22.43 48.05 -5.82
N LYS A 76 -22.61 49.37 -5.69
CA LYS A 76 -23.36 50.21 -6.66
C LYS A 76 -22.76 50.16 -8.07
N VAL A 77 -21.44 49.99 -8.14
CA VAL A 77 -20.68 49.80 -9.39
C VAL A 77 -20.02 48.43 -9.31
N GLY A 78 -20.20 47.57 -10.32
CA GLY A 78 -19.60 46.22 -10.38
C GLY A 78 -20.45 45.09 -9.77
N GLY A 79 -21.49 45.40 -8.99
CA GLY A 79 -22.43 44.41 -8.49
C GLY A 79 -21.78 43.43 -7.49
N LEU A 80 -21.84 42.12 -7.78
CA LEU A 80 -21.22 41.07 -6.96
C LEU A 80 -19.74 40.86 -7.30
N GLY A 81 -19.24 41.34 -8.45
CA GLY A 81 -17.83 41.19 -8.80
C GLY A 81 -17.37 39.76 -9.10
N LEU A 82 -18.26 38.89 -9.59
CA LEU A 82 -17.94 37.52 -10.01
C LEU A 82 -18.56 37.20 -11.38
N SER A 83 -17.96 36.26 -12.11
CA SER A 83 -18.51 35.68 -13.34
C SER A 83 -18.81 34.21 -13.11
N ILE A 84 -19.97 33.73 -13.57
CA ILE A 84 -20.35 32.32 -13.46
C ILE A 84 -20.32 31.63 -14.82
N LYS A 85 -20.14 30.30 -14.80
CA LYS A 85 -20.27 29.39 -15.95
C LYS A 85 -20.99 28.11 -15.51
N GLY A 86 -21.35 27.26 -16.45
CA GLY A 86 -22.11 26.03 -16.19
C GLY A 86 -23.60 26.29 -16.09
N GLY A 87 -24.36 25.24 -15.76
CA GLY A 87 -25.81 25.21 -15.87
C GLY A 87 -26.30 23.79 -16.11
N ALA A 88 -27.54 23.50 -15.68
CA ALA A 88 -28.14 22.19 -15.81
C ALA A 88 -28.19 21.70 -17.28
N GLU A 89 -28.35 22.62 -18.23
CA GLU A 89 -28.33 22.36 -19.68
C GLU A 89 -27.01 21.78 -20.19
N HIS A 90 -25.91 22.05 -19.47
CA HIS A 90 -24.57 21.53 -19.79
C HIS A 90 -24.13 20.40 -18.85
N LYS A 91 -25.02 19.91 -17.98
CA LYS A 91 -24.71 18.90 -16.94
C LYS A 91 -23.54 19.32 -16.03
N LEU A 92 -23.37 20.62 -15.83
CA LEU A 92 -22.34 21.20 -14.97
C LEU A 92 -23.00 22.05 -13.87
N PRO A 93 -22.48 22.05 -12.63
CA PRO A 93 -22.96 22.98 -11.61
C PRO A 93 -22.69 24.44 -12.01
N ILE A 94 -23.37 25.38 -11.37
CA ILE A 94 -23.07 26.81 -11.50
C ILE A 94 -21.73 27.09 -10.80
N LEU A 95 -20.70 27.42 -11.57
CA LEU A 95 -19.32 27.58 -11.12
C LEU A 95 -18.87 29.04 -11.21
N ILE A 96 -18.12 29.51 -10.22
CA ILE A 96 -17.41 30.79 -10.28
C ILE A 96 -16.22 30.63 -11.23
N SER A 97 -16.29 31.30 -12.38
CA SER A 97 -15.27 31.27 -13.41
C SER A 97 -14.23 32.38 -13.28
N ARG A 98 -14.60 33.51 -12.67
CA ARG A 98 -13.70 34.66 -12.44
C ARG A 98 -14.20 35.47 -11.24
N ILE A 99 -13.27 36.01 -10.47
CA ILE A 99 -13.53 36.99 -9.41
C ILE A 99 -12.78 38.27 -9.79
N TYR A 100 -13.48 39.39 -9.86
CA TYR A 100 -12.89 40.66 -10.28
C TYR A 100 -12.21 41.36 -9.11
N LYS A 101 -10.94 41.73 -9.30
CA LYS A 101 -10.12 42.38 -8.28
C LYS A 101 -10.76 43.65 -7.75
N SER A 102 -10.64 43.84 -6.44
CA SER A 102 -11.17 45.00 -5.69
C SER A 102 -12.70 45.15 -5.72
N GLN A 103 -13.46 44.18 -6.25
CA GLN A 103 -14.94 44.18 -6.22
C GLN A 103 -15.50 43.37 -5.04
N ALA A 104 -16.83 43.39 -4.88
CA ALA A 104 -17.54 42.82 -3.73
C ALA A 104 -17.11 41.38 -3.37
N ALA A 105 -17.01 40.47 -4.36
CA ALA A 105 -16.60 39.09 -4.13
C ALA A 105 -15.10 38.92 -3.80
N ASP A 106 -14.20 39.76 -4.33
CA ASP A 106 -12.76 39.71 -3.99
C ASP A 106 -12.53 40.25 -2.57
N GLN A 107 -13.29 41.27 -2.18
CA GLN A 107 -13.22 41.88 -0.84
C GLN A 107 -13.64 40.94 0.29
N THR A 108 -14.44 39.89 0.02
CA THR A 108 -14.77 38.90 1.05
C THR A 108 -13.57 37.99 1.36
N GLY A 109 -12.70 37.72 0.38
CA GLY A 109 -11.59 36.77 0.53
C GLY A 109 -12.01 35.30 0.75
N GLU A 110 -13.31 35.01 0.68
CA GLU A 110 -13.89 33.70 1.03
C GLU A 110 -14.40 32.91 -0.19
N LEU A 111 -14.46 33.55 -1.36
CA LEU A 111 -14.84 32.94 -2.63
C LEU A 111 -13.61 32.66 -3.49
N PHE A 112 -13.61 31.53 -4.19
CA PHE A 112 -12.53 31.14 -5.08
C PHE A 112 -13.04 30.77 -6.47
N VAL A 113 -12.21 31.01 -7.49
CA VAL A 113 -12.47 30.49 -8.84
C VAL A 113 -12.48 28.96 -8.78
N GLY A 114 -13.50 28.34 -9.39
CA GLY A 114 -13.77 26.89 -9.29
C GLY A 114 -14.73 26.50 -8.16
N ASP A 115 -15.23 27.45 -7.37
CA ASP A 115 -16.31 27.17 -6.42
C ASP A 115 -17.64 26.96 -7.14
N ALA A 116 -18.36 25.90 -6.79
CA ALA A 116 -19.74 25.66 -7.20
C ALA A 116 -20.70 26.35 -6.23
N ILE A 117 -21.61 27.17 -6.77
CA ILE A 117 -22.68 27.82 -6.01
C ILE A 117 -23.83 26.82 -5.88
N ILE A 118 -24.11 26.44 -4.63
CA ILE A 118 -25.15 25.48 -4.27
C ILE A 118 -26.46 26.21 -3.96
N LYS A 119 -26.38 27.30 -3.18
CA LYS A 119 -27.53 28.12 -2.81
C LYS A 119 -27.25 29.61 -2.94
N VAL A 120 -28.31 30.37 -3.20
CA VAL A 120 -28.35 31.83 -3.12
C VAL A 120 -29.48 32.21 -2.18
N ASN A 121 -29.17 32.93 -1.09
CA ASN A 121 -30.14 33.33 -0.06
C ASN A 121 -30.98 32.16 0.52
N GLY A 122 -30.41 30.96 0.54
CA GLY A 122 -31.07 29.75 1.04
C GLY A 122 -31.80 28.92 -0.03
N GLU A 123 -31.98 29.45 -1.24
CA GLU A 123 -32.60 28.73 -2.37
C GLU A 123 -31.56 27.94 -3.16
N TYR A 124 -31.84 26.66 -3.45
CA TYR A 124 -30.94 25.81 -4.24
C TYR A 124 -30.97 26.20 -5.72
N ILE A 125 -29.78 26.36 -6.31
CA ILE A 125 -29.63 26.73 -7.73
C ILE A 125 -28.88 25.67 -8.57
N THR A 126 -28.56 24.52 -7.99
CA THR A 126 -27.76 23.47 -8.64
C THR A 126 -28.44 22.81 -9.83
N ALA A 127 -29.77 22.87 -9.91
CA ALA A 127 -30.58 22.32 -11.00
C ALA A 127 -31.10 23.41 -11.95
N CYS A 128 -30.67 24.67 -11.79
CA CYS A 128 -31.09 25.76 -12.65
C CYS A 128 -30.27 25.80 -13.95
N PRO A 129 -30.90 26.19 -15.07
CA PRO A 129 -30.17 26.62 -16.26
C PRO A 129 -29.26 27.82 -15.98
N HIS A 130 -28.25 28.04 -16.83
CA HIS A 130 -27.33 29.18 -16.67
C HIS A 130 -28.04 30.52 -16.53
N ASP A 131 -28.98 30.81 -17.44
CA ASP A 131 -29.68 32.10 -17.49
C ASP A 131 -30.55 32.33 -16.24
N ASP A 132 -31.17 31.28 -15.71
CA ASP A 132 -31.96 31.35 -14.48
C ASP A 132 -31.06 31.63 -13.26
N ALA A 133 -29.90 30.99 -13.19
CA ALA A 133 -28.93 31.25 -12.13
C ALA A 133 -28.41 32.70 -12.17
N VAL A 134 -28.18 33.25 -13.36
CA VAL A 134 -27.83 34.68 -13.54
C VAL A 134 -28.95 35.59 -13.04
N ASN A 135 -30.20 35.27 -13.36
CA ASN A 135 -31.37 36.05 -12.93
C ASN A 135 -31.53 36.01 -11.40
N ILE A 136 -31.38 34.84 -10.78
CA ILE A 136 -31.43 34.68 -9.32
C ILE A 136 -30.35 35.53 -8.66
N LEU A 137 -29.09 35.44 -9.11
CA LEU A 137 -27.97 36.23 -8.56
C LEU A 137 -28.15 37.74 -8.79
N ARG A 138 -28.79 38.15 -9.89
CA ARG A 138 -29.09 39.56 -10.18
C ARG A 138 -30.17 40.11 -9.24
N ASN A 139 -31.19 39.30 -8.95
CA ASN A 139 -32.36 39.69 -8.15
C ASN A 139 -32.23 39.39 -6.65
N ALA A 140 -31.12 38.79 -6.21
CA ALA A 140 -30.85 38.41 -4.81
C ALA A 140 -30.69 39.58 -3.81
N GLY A 141 -30.95 40.82 -4.22
CA GLY A 141 -30.86 42.02 -3.38
C GLY A 141 -29.43 42.51 -3.13
N ASP A 142 -29.29 43.37 -2.12
CA ASP A 142 -28.04 44.03 -1.75
C ASP A 142 -27.12 43.16 -0.89
N LEU A 143 -27.67 42.29 -0.03
CA LEU A 143 -26.91 41.33 0.76
C LEU A 143 -27.22 39.93 0.25
N VAL A 144 -26.23 39.29 -0.37
CA VAL A 144 -26.37 37.97 -0.99
C VAL A 144 -25.61 36.95 -0.18
N VAL A 145 -26.28 35.90 0.30
CA VAL A 145 -25.67 34.78 1.02
C VAL A 145 -25.49 33.62 0.05
N LEU A 146 -24.24 33.31 -0.28
CA LEU A 146 -23.88 32.21 -1.17
C LEU A 146 -23.46 30.99 -0.35
N THR A 147 -24.07 29.84 -0.59
CA THR A 147 -23.54 28.55 -0.11
C THR A 147 -22.72 27.94 -1.23
N VAL A 148 -21.41 27.81 -1.03
CA VAL A 148 -20.47 27.35 -2.05
C VAL A 148 -19.70 26.10 -1.62
N LYS A 149 -19.28 25.29 -2.58
CA LYS A 149 -18.37 24.17 -2.36
C LYS A 149 -17.33 24.14 -3.46
N HIS A 150 -16.07 23.97 -3.08
CA HIS A 150 -15.00 23.90 -4.07
C HIS A 150 -15.14 22.67 -4.96
N TYR A 151 -15.19 22.87 -6.28
CA TYR A 151 -15.43 21.81 -7.24
C TYR A 151 -14.13 21.45 -7.97
N LYS A 152 -13.35 20.56 -7.34
CA LYS A 152 -12.00 20.13 -7.80
C LYS A 152 -11.95 19.61 -9.26
N ALA A 153 -13.07 19.16 -9.82
CA ALA A 153 -13.12 18.66 -11.19
C ALA A 153 -13.17 19.78 -12.26
N ALA A 154 -13.45 21.04 -11.88
CA ALA A 154 -13.52 22.16 -12.82
C ALA A 154 -12.16 22.84 -13.09
N THR A 155 -11.14 22.61 -12.26
CA THR A 155 -9.83 23.26 -12.34
C THR A 155 -9.17 23.19 -13.73
N PRO A 156 -9.23 22.05 -14.47
CA PRO A 156 -8.66 21.96 -15.82
C PRO A 156 -9.39 22.79 -16.88
N PHE A 157 -10.68 23.10 -16.67
CA PHE A 157 -11.53 23.79 -17.65
C PHE A 157 -11.49 25.31 -17.52
N LEU A 158 -11.09 25.82 -16.35
CA LEU A 158 -11.02 27.25 -16.07
C LEU A 158 -9.65 27.85 -16.45
N GLN A 159 -8.57 27.06 -16.40
CA GLN A 159 -7.20 27.53 -16.71
C GLN A 159 -6.93 27.72 -18.21
N LYS A 160 -7.64 27.01 -19.10
CA LYS A 160 -7.33 26.97 -20.55
C LYS A 160 -7.67 28.26 -21.34
N GLN A 161 -8.08 29.34 -20.68
CA GLN A 161 -8.46 30.61 -21.33
C GLN A 161 -7.70 31.85 -20.80
N GLU A 162 -6.86 31.75 -19.77
CA GLU A 162 -6.04 32.90 -19.33
C GLU A 162 -4.79 33.12 -20.20
N ASP A 163 -4.34 32.11 -20.96
CA ASP A 163 -3.13 32.15 -21.81
C ASP A 163 -3.29 32.87 -23.17
N LYS A 164 -4.42 33.53 -23.45
CA LYS A 164 -4.64 34.19 -24.75
C LYS A 164 -4.54 35.72 -24.75
N ASP A 165 -4.42 36.38 -23.60
CA ASP A 165 -4.44 37.86 -23.51
C ASP A 165 -3.14 38.50 -22.97
N SER A 166 -2.03 37.75 -22.85
CA SER A 166 -0.80 38.24 -22.21
C SER A 166 0.49 37.83 -22.92
N GLN A 167 0.56 37.97 -24.24
CA GLN A 167 1.84 37.98 -24.98
C GLN A 167 1.97 39.23 -25.85
N GLN A 168 2.58 40.27 -25.29
CA GLN A 168 3.38 41.24 -26.03
C GLN A 168 4.45 41.83 -25.09
N THR A 169 5.72 41.54 -25.43
CA THR A 169 6.95 42.34 -25.22
C THR A 169 7.36 42.62 -23.76
N ASP A 170 8.52 42.20 -23.26
CA ASP A 170 9.84 42.66 -23.71
C ASP A 170 11.00 41.72 -23.34
N SER A 171 12.00 41.77 -24.20
CA SER A 171 13.33 41.13 -24.15
C SER A 171 14.39 42.06 -23.57
N ASN A 172 15.36 41.47 -22.83
CA ASN A 172 16.78 41.85 -22.61
C ASN A 172 17.18 41.49 -21.15
N SER A 173 18.40 41.15 -20.75
CA SER A 173 19.67 40.69 -21.35
C SER A 173 20.65 40.59 -20.16
N ASP A 174 21.52 39.59 -20.16
CA ASP A 174 22.91 39.59 -19.70
C ASP A 174 23.33 39.67 -18.20
N GLU A 175 24.03 38.58 -17.83
CA GLU A 175 25.41 38.50 -17.32
C GLU A 175 25.81 38.73 -15.84
N LYS A 176 26.51 37.68 -15.35
CA LYS A 176 27.78 37.64 -14.59
C LYS A 176 27.81 37.78 -13.07
N GLY A 177 28.61 36.88 -12.48
CA GLY A 177 29.41 37.17 -11.27
C GLY A 177 29.58 36.00 -10.32
N ALA A 178 30.67 35.23 -10.48
CA ALA A 178 31.13 34.20 -9.56
C ALA A 178 32.12 34.77 -8.52
N SER A 179 32.20 34.13 -7.34
CA SER A 179 33.35 33.98 -6.40
C SER A 179 32.93 34.23 -4.95
N ASP A 180 33.55 33.72 -3.89
CA ASP A 180 34.29 32.49 -3.55
C ASP A 180 34.53 32.59 -2.02
N GLU A 181 34.70 31.43 -1.39
CA GLU A 181 35.41 31.13 -0.14
C GLU A 181 35.51 32.09 1.07
N SER A 182 34.96 31.60 2.19
CA SER A 182 35.61 31.33 3.50
C SER A 182 36.25 32.46 4.33
N LEU A 183 35.92 32.51 5.63
CA LEU A 183 36.89 32.37 6.74
C LEU A 183 36.24 32.44 8.13
N ARG A 184 36.81 31.65 9.04
CA ARG A 184 36.47 31.46 10.45
C ARG A 184 37.05 32.57 11.32
N VAL A 185 36.37 32.95 12.40
CA VAL A 185 37.01 33.48 13.63
C VAL A 185 36.29 32.96 14.87
N MET A 186 37.05 32.31 15.76
CA MET A 186 36.71 32.03 17.15
C MET A 186 37.09 33.22 18.03
N THR A 187 36.24 33.59 18.98
CA THR A 187 36.65 34.25 20.23
C THR A 187 35.76 33.76 21.39
N ASN A 188 36.40 33.21 22.43
CA ASN A 188 35.82 32.94 23.75
C ASN A 188 35.62 34.26 24.51
N SER A 189 34.54 34.38 25.29
CA SER A 189 34.57 34.69 26.75
C SER A 189 33.19 35.06 27.30
N THR A 190 32.91 34.52 28.50
CA THR A 190 32.09 35.08 29.60
C THR A 190 30.55 35.16 29.48
N SER A 191 29.91 34.20 30.18
CA SER A 191 28.95 34.46 31.26
C SER A 191 27.97 35.63 31.09
N SER A 192 26.77 35.35 30.61
CA SER A 192 25.54 35.83 31.23
C SER A 192 24.35 34.99 30.72
N ARG A 193 23.50 34.58 31.67
CA ARG A 193 22.27 33.81 31.44
C ARG A 193 21.38 34.48 30.38
N PRO A 194 20.67 33.70 29.54
CA PRO A 194 19.38 34.10 29.02
C PRO A 194 18.29 33.40 29.84
N SER A 195 17.47 34.23 30.48
CA SER A 195 16.16 33.89 31.00
C SER A 195 15.27 33.28 29.91
N SER A 196 14.69 32.12 30.24
CA SER A 196 13.34 31.66 29.85
C SER A 196 12.71 32.38 28.66
N ILE A 197 12.94 31.84 27.46
CA ILE A 197 12.04 32.03 26.33
C ILE A 197 11.11 30.83 26.34
N SER A 198 9.85 31.10 26.68
CA SER A 198 8.69 30.30 26.32
C SER A 198 8.83 29.79 24.90
N SER A 199 8.95 28.49 24.75
CA SER A 199 8.83 27.79 23.47
C SER A 199 7.47 28.13 22.87
N GLU A 200 7.45 28.97 21.84
CA GLU A 200 6.33 28.94 20.91
C GLU A 200 6.21 27.51 20.38
N PRO A 201 5.00 26.93 20.31
CA PRO A 201 4.85 25.62 19.69
C PRO A 201 5.32 25.73 18.24
N GLU A 202 6.37 25.00 17.88
CA GLU A 202 6.73 24.77 16.49
C GLU A 202 5.45 24.37 15.74
N PRO A 203 5.17 24.93 14.54
CA PRO A 203 3.99 24.54 13.80
C PRO A 203 4.04 23.03 13.59
N GLU A 204 3.10 22.30 14.21
CA GLU A 204 2.97 20.85 14.03
C GLU A 204 2.85 20.59 12.53
N ILE A 205 3.93 20.08 11.92
CA ILE A 205 3.92 19.69 10.52
C ILE A 205 2.90 18.57 10.42
N GLN A 206 1.74 18.88 9.86
CA GLN A 206 0.68 17.89 9.71
C GLN A 206 1.17 16.85 8.70
N THR A 207 1.28 15.60 9.15
CA THR A 207 1.75 14.48 8.35
C THR A 207 0.60 13.57 7.95
N HIS A 208 0.81 12.80 6.89
CA HIS A 208 -0.08 11.71 6.52
C HIS A 208 0.70 10.48 6.06
N TRP A 209 0.07 9.32 6.21
CA TRP A 209 0.63 8.05 5.77
C TRP A 209 0.35 7.82 4.28
N VAL A 210 1.41 7.57 3.52
CA VAL A 210 1.35 7.26 2.09
C VAL A 210 1.80 5.83 1.86
N ASP A 211 1.00 5.05 1.13
CA ASP A 211 1.33 3.68 0.74
C ASP A 211 2.48 3.69 -0.28
N ILE A 212 3.65 3.18 0.11
CA ILE A 212 4.81 3.04 -0.80
C ILE A 212 4.90 1.65 -1.43
N ILE A 213 4.42 0.62 -0.72
CA ILE A 213 4.34 -0.76 -1.22
C ILE A 213 3.02 -1.37 -0.74
N THR A 214 2.34 -2.09 -1.63
CA THR A 214 1.12 -2.83 -1.33
C THR A 214 1.23 -4.26 -1.83
N VAL A 215 1.16 -5.24 -0.92
CA VAL A 215 1.23 -6.67 -1.23
C VAL A 215 -0.11 -7.35 -0.90
N PRO A 216 -0.85 -7.83 -1.91
CA PRO A 216 -1.99 -8.71 -1.69
C PRO A 216 -1.56 -10.03 -1.04
N LEU A 217 -2.27 -10.46 0.00
CA LEU A 217 -1.93 -11.64 0.80
C LEU A 217 -2.50 -12.94 0.25
N MET A 218 -3.44 -12.88 -0.71
CA MET A 218 -3.99 -14.07 -1.36
C MET A 218 -2.87 -14.88 -2.01
N MET A 219 -2.63 -16.10 -1.53
CA MET A 219 -1.55 -16.98 -1.98
C MET A 219 -0.17 -16.31 -2.02
N ALA A 220 0.07 -15.32 -1.15
CA ALA A 220 1.39 -14.79 -0.88
C ALA A 220 2.21 -15.80 -0.05
N TYR A 221 3.48 -15.51 0.20
CA TYR A 221 4.27 -16.24 1.19
C TYR A 221 5.22 -15.30 1.93
N VAL A 222 5.59 -15.74 3.12
CA VAL A 222 6.62 -15.12 3.94
C VAL A 222 7.90 -15.92 3.75
N THR A 223 9.06 -15.28 3.79
CA THR A 223 10.35 -15.96 3.87
C THR A 223 11.30 -15.22 4.80
N ARG A 224 11.97 -15.97 5.68
CA ARG A 224 13.09 -15.46 6.47
C ARG A 224 14.45 -15.73 5.82
N TYR A 225 14.50 -16.63 4.84
CA TYR A 225 15.73 -17.02 4.18
C TYR A 225 16.12 -16.04 3.07
N ILE A 226 17.42 -15.78 2.94
CA ILE A 226 17.96 -15.02 1.81
C ILE A 226 17.55 -15.72 0.52
N PHE A 227 16.91 -14.97 -0.37
CA PHE A 227 16.33 -15.54 -1.59
C PHE A 227 17.38 -16.30 -2.39
N GLY A 228 17.03 -17.53 -2.79
CA GLY A 228 17.96 -18.40 -3.51
C GLY A 228 18.85 -19.26 -2.62
N THR A 229 18.88 -19.08 -1.30
CA THR A 229 19.88 -19.70 -0.42
C THR A 229 19.27 -20.43 0.78
N ASP A 230 20.11 -21.08 1.58
CA ASP A 230 19.83 -21.69 2.89
C ASP A 230 20.05 -20.73 4.07
N LYS A 231 20.58 -19.52 3.84
CA LYS A 231 20.96 -18.59 4.90
C LYS A 231 19.76 -17.87 5.50
N LEU A 232 19.55 -18.03 6.80
CA LEU A 232 18.49 -17.35 7.54
C LEU A 232 18.84 -15.88 7.79
N ARG A 233 17.88 -14.97 7.60
CA ARG A 233 18.02 -13.58 8.05
C ARG A 233 17.66 -13.48 9.54
N PRO A 234 18.60 -13.07 10.41
CA PRO A 234 18.27 -12.84 11.81
C PRO A 234 17.35 -11.63 11.93
N ASN A 235 16.26 -11.78 12.67
CA ASN A 235 15.29 -10.72 12.97
C ASN A 235 14.72 -9.97 11.76
N ALA A 236 14.67 -10.61 10.60
CA ALA A 236 14.13 -10.00 9.39
C ALA A 236 13.36 -11.02 8.55
N PHE A 237 12.43 -10.52 7.76
CA PHE A 237 11.62 -11.32 6.86
C PHE A 237 11.21 -10.52 5.62
N GLU A 238 10.68 -11.21 4.64
CA GLU A 238 10.18 -10.65 3.39
C GLU A 238 8.83 -11.28 3.08
N VAL A 239 7.87 -10.48 2.59
CA VAL A 239 6.58 -10.98 2.12
C VAL A 239 6.50 -10.78 0.61
N ARG A 240 6.15 -11.85 -0.10
CA ARG A 240 6.06 -11.86 -1.56
C ARG A 240 4.68 -12.26 -2.02
N GLY A 241 4.08 -11.41 -2.86
CA GLY A 241 2.78 -11.63 -3.48
C GLY A 241 2.88 -12.36 -4.82
N LEU A 242 1.72 -12.72 -5.37
CA LEU A 242 1.57 -13.49 -6.62
C LEU A 242 2.27 -12.87 -7.83
N ASN A 243 2.25 -11.54 -7.95
CA ASN A 243 2.76 -10.83 -9.14
C ASN A 243 4.25 -10.46 -9.02
N GLY A 244 5.00 -11.15 -8.16
CA GLY A 244 6.40 -10.83 -7.86
C GLY A 244 6.60 -9.57 -7.02
N VAL A 245 5.52 -8.91 -6.60
CA VAL A 245 5.58 -7.77 -5.67
C VAL A 245 6.17 -8.24 -4.34
N SER A 246 7.16 -7.51 -3.85
CA SER A 246 7.85 -7.80 -2.59
C SER A 246 7.81 -6.57 -1.69
N THR A 247 7.74 -6.80 -0.38
CA THR A 247 7.93 -5.76 0.64
C THR A 247 9.37 -5.24 0.72
N GLY A 248 10.32 -5.91 0.06
CA GLY A 248 11.72 -5.82 0.47
C GLY A 248 11.91 -6.48 1.85
N ILE A 249 13.11 -6.30 2.42
CA ILE A 249 13.46 -6.93 3.69
C ILE A 249 12.98 -6.05 4.83
N ILE A 250 12.02 -6.57 5.60
CA ILE A 250 11.51 -5.96 6.83
C ILE A 250 12.38 -6.44 7.98
N HIS A 251 13.00 -5.50 8.70
CA HIS A 251 13.81 -5.74 9.89
C HIS A 251 13.04 -5.35 11.14
N CYS A 252 13.14 -6.19 12.17
CA CYS A 252 12.56 -5.95 13.49
C CYS A 252 13.67 -5.98 14.53
N ASP A 253 13.69 -5.03 15.45
CA ASP A 253 14.71 -4.97 16.51
C ASP A 253 14.40 -5.94 17.67
N ASP A 254 13.16 -6.45 17.73
CA ASP A 254 12.65 -7.31 18.77
C ASP A 254 12.12 -8.63 18.19
N SER A 255 12.64 -9.75 18.67
CA SER A 255 12.27 -11.09 18.19
C SER A 255 10.84 -11.49 18.55
N ALA A 256 10.27 -10.94 19.62
CA ALA A 256 8.86 -11.15 19.98
C ALA A 256 7.94 -10.44 18.99
N ILE A 257 8.28 -9.20 18.61
CA ILE A 257 7.53 -8.42 17.62
C ILE A 257 7.63 -9.08 16.23
N LEU A 258 8.83 -9.53 15.85
CA LEU A 258 9.04 -10.34 14.65
C LEU A 258 8.09 -11.56 14.62
N SER A 259 8.10 -12.35 15.70
CA SER A 259 7.28 -13.55 15.81
C SER A 259 5.78 -13.26 15.68
N GLN A 260 5.32 -12.15 16.28
CA GLN A 260 3.93 -11.71 16.15
C GLN A 260 3.58 -11.29 14.72
N TRP A 261 4.43 -10.51 14.05
CA TRP A 261 4.21 -10.13 12.64
C TRP A 261 4.15 -11.36 11.74
N LEU A 262 5.13 -12.26 11.86
CA LEU A 262 5.15 -13.52 11.11
C LEU A 262 3.86 -14.30 11.32
N LYS A 263 3.41 -14.45 12.56
CA LYS A 263 2.16 -15.15 12.88
C LYS A 263 0.96 -14.49 12.22
N TYR A 264 0.75 -13.18 12.43
CA TYR A 264 -0.43 -12.49 11.91
C TYR A 264 -0.49 -12.48 10.37
N ILE A 265 0.64 -12.27 9.71
CA ILE A 265 0.71 -12.27 8.25
C ILE A 265 0.45 -13.68 7.72
N THR A 266 1.09 -14.69 8.30
CA THR A 266 0.95 -16.09 7.89
C THR A 266 -0.48 -16.60 8.09
N ASP A 267 -1.11 -16.26 9.22
CA ASP A 267 -2.51 -16.61 9.50
C ASP A 267 -3.47 -16.01 8.45
N ASN A 268 -3.28 -14.74 8.06
CA ASN A 268 -4.08 -14.11 7.01
C ASN A 268 -3.88 -14.79 5.64
N ILE A 269 -2.62 -15.04 5.24
CA ILE A 269 -2.28 -15.72 3.98
C ILE A 269 -2.93 -17.11 3.92
N ILE A 270 -2.80 -17.90 4.99
CA ILE A 270 -3.38 -19.25 5.08
C ILE A 270 -4.91 -19.18 5.02
N GLY A 271 -5.52 -18.23 5.72
CA GLY A 271 -6.97 -18.03 5.69
C GLY A 271 -7.50 -17.78 4.28
N LEU A 272 -6.87 -16.85 3.55
CA LEU A 272 -7.22 -16.51 2.17
C LEU A 272 -6.97 -17.67 1.21
N THR A 273 -5.82 -18.33 1.32
CA THR A 273 -5.46 -19.48 0.49
C THR A 273 -6.47 -20.63 0.69
N ASN A 274 -6.87 -20.90 1.93
CA ASN A 274 -7.90 -21.90 2.22
C ASN A 274 -9.28 -21.51 1.67
N LEU A 275 -9.65 -20.22 1.72
CA LEU A 275 -10.88 -19.75 1.10
C LEU A 275 -10.86 -19.99 -0.41
N GLN A 276 -9.74 -19.67 -1.07
CA GLN A 276 -9.56 -19.92 -2.50
C GLN A 276 -9.61 -21.42 -2.83
N MET A 277 -8.98 -22.26 -2.02
CA MET A 277 -9.02 -23.72 -2.17
C MET A 277 -10.48 -24.24 -2.11
N LYS A 278 -11.28 -23.74 -1.16
CA LYS A 278 -12.70 -24.08 -1.06
C LYS A 278 -13.47 -23.66 -2.32
N LEU A 279 -13.18 -22.48 -2.89
CA LEU A 279 -13.81 -22.02 -4.13
C LEU A 279 -13.42 -22.91 -5.32
N TYR A 280 -12.16 -23.31 -5.45
CA TYR A 280 -11.74 -24.27 -6.47
C TYR A 280 -12.45 -25.62 -6.31
N ASN A 281 -12.52 -26.16 -5.10
CA ASN A 281 -13.14 -27.45 -4.81
C ASN A 281 -14.65 -27.51 -5.10
N ARG A 282 -15.33 -26.37 -5.27
CA ARG A 282 -16.72 -26.34 -5.77
C ARG A 282 -16.84 -26.76 -7.23
N ASN A 283 -15.75 -26.69 -7.98
CA ASN A 283 -15.69 -27.04 -9.41
C ASN A 283 -15.07 -28.42 -9.65
N PHE A 284 -14.59 -29.11 -8.60
CA PHE A 284 -13.97 -30.42 -8.72
C PHE A 284 -14.86 -31.52 -8.14
N SER A 285 -14.78 -32.70 -8.77
CA SER A 285 -15.37 -33.92 -8.23
C SER A 285 -14.77 -34.22 -6.85
N VAL A 286 -15.50 -34.96 -6.00
CA VAL A 286 -15.01 -35.30 -4.64
C VAL A 286 -13.64 -36.00 -4.70
N SER A 287 -13.41 -36.85 -5.71
CA SER A 287 -12.15 -37.56 -5.89
C SER A 287 -10.99 -36.70 -6.41
N ASP A 288 -11.28 -35.50 -6.92
CA ASP A 288 -10.29 -34.61 -7.54
C ASP A 288 -10.11 -33.29 -6.78
N ARG A 289 -10.64 -33.22 -5.54
CA ARG A 289 -10.50 -32.04 -4.67
C ARG A 289 -9.06 -31.84 -4.25
N ILE A 290 -8.72 -30.58 -4.05
CA ILE A 290 -7.48 -30.13 -3.45
C ILE A 290 -7.58 -30.35 -1.94
N GLU A 291 -6.66 -31.14 -1.42
CA GLU A 291 -6.50 -31.40 0.01
C GLU A 291 -5.56 -30.38 0.66
N TYR A 292 -4.55 -29.94 -0.09
CA TYR A 292 -3.61 -28.91 0.33
C TYR A 292 -3.10 -28.11 -0.85
N MET A 293 -2.87 -26.81 -0.66
CA MET A 293 -2.06 -25.99 -1.56
C MET A 293 -1.32 -24.88 -0.80
N GLY A 294 -0.08 -24.59 -1.19
CA GLY A 294 0.76 -23.59 -0.53
C GLY A 294 2.16 -23.52 -1.12
N TRP A 295 2.95 -22.52 -0.70
CA TRP A 295 4.33 -22.38 -1.14
C TRP A 295 5.27 -23.29 -0.35
N VAL A 296 6.20 -23.92 -1.06
CA VAL A 296 7.34 -24.66 -0.50
C VAL A 296 8.63 -24.17 -1.18
N ASN A 297 9.77 -24.39 -0.56
CA ASN A 297 11.06 -24.10 -1.18
C ASN A 297 11.72 -25.41 -1.61
N GLU A 298 11.95 -25.57 -2.90
CA GLU A 298 12.64 -26.71 -3.49
C GLU A 298 14.14 -26.46 -3.52
N GLY A 299 14.91 -27.38 -2.94
CA GLY A 299 16.36 -27.40 -3.06
C GLY A 299 16.77 -27.83 -4.46
N VAL A 300 17.71 -27.09 -5.05
CA VAL A 300 18.21 -27.29 -6.41
C VAL A 300 19.56 -28.00 -6.32
N LEU A 301 19.65 -29.16 -6.97
CA LEU A 301 20.90 -29.88 -7.15
C LEU A 301 21.85 -29.07 -8.04
N ASN A 302 23.04 -28.78 -7.52
CA ASN A 302 24.14 -28.18 -8.27
C ASN A 302 25.40 -29.01 -8.03
N ASN A 303 26.18 -29.27 -9.09
CA ASN A 303 27.35 -30.16 -9.05
C ASN A 303 28.43 -29.74 -8.05
N ASN A 304 28.52 -28.45 -7.72
CA ASN A 304 29.56 -27.94 -6.83
C ASN A 304 29.13 -27.97 -5.34
N GLN A 305 27.84 -27.72 -5.06
CA GLN A 305 27.25 -27.71 -3.72
C GLN A 305 25.76 -28.06 -3.85
N PRO A 306 25.39 -29.34 -3.73
CA PRO A 306 24.00 -29.74 -3.84
C PRO A 306 23.20 -29.11 -2.69
N TRP A 307 21.99 -28.63 -2.98
CA TRP A 307 21.01 -28.14 -2.01
C TRP A 307 21.29 -26.78 -1.36
N GLN A 308 22.38 -26.07 -1.69
CA GLN A 308 22.54 -24.68 -1.21
C GLN A 308 21.69 -23.65 -1.97
N ASN A 309 21.17 -24.05 -3.12
CA ASN A 309 20.29 -23.21 -3.93
C ASN A 309 18.84 -23.59 -3.72
N TYR A 310 17.98 -22.62 -3.45
CA TYR A 310 16.55 -22.86 -3.25
C TYR A 310 15.70 -22.02 -4.19
N LYS A 311 14.59 -22.60 -4.66
CA LYS A 311 13.57 -21.85 -5.40
C LYS A 311 12.18 -22.10 -4.82
N PRO A 312 11.32 -21.07 -4.73
CA PRO A 312 9.94 -21.27 -4.33
C PRO A 312 9.17 -22.04 -5.41
N ARG A 313 8.32 -22.97 -4.99
CA ARG A 313 7.38 -23.72 -5.82
C ARG A 313 6.02 -23.71 -5.14
N PHE A 314 4.95 -23.52 -5.91
CA PHE A 314 3.61 -23.71 -5.38
C PHE A 314 3.28 -25.21 -5.42
N PHE A 315 3.11 -25.80 -4.24
CA PHE A 315 2.85 -27.21 -4.03
C PHE A 315 1.37 -27.43 -3.80
N ALA A 316 0.79 -28.46 -4.40
CA ALA A 316 -0.58 -28.86 -4.15
C ALA A 316 -0.74 -30.38 -4.15
N LEU A 317 -1.65 -30.86 -3.31
CA LEU A 317 -2.16 -32.23 -3.31
C LEU A 317 -3.61 -32.19 -3.77
N LYS A 318 -3.88 -32.77 -4.94
CA LYS A 318 -5.19 -32.74 -5.58
C LYS A 318 -5.58 -34.14 -6.02
N GLY A 319 -6.62 -34.70 -5.39
CA GLY A 319 -7.00 -36.10 -5.59
C GLY A 319 -5.85 -37.05 -5.27
N THR A 320 -5.39 -37.79 -6.27
CA THR A 320 -4.26 -38.73 -6.15
C THR A 320 -2.91 -38.14 -6.57
N ASP A 321 -2.86 -36.84 -6.84
CA ASP A 321 -1.75 -36.20 -7.53
C ASP A 321 -1.06 -35.18 -6.63
N LEU A 322 0.26 -35.28 -6.55
CA LEU A 322 1.14 -34.20 -6.11
C LEU A 322 1.45 -33.33 -7.32
N MET A 323 1.25 -32.03 -7.19
CA MET A 323 1.39 -31.04 -8.26
C MET A 323 2.34 -29.93 -7.82
N LEU A 324 3.28 -29.54 -8.68
CA LEU A 324 4.20 -28.41 -8.45
C LEU A 324 4.07 -27.39 -9.57
N PHE A 325 3.94 -26.12 -9.21
CA PHE A 325 3.85 -24.99 -10.13
C PHE A 325 4.94 -23.96 -9.86
N ASP A 326 5.35 -23.23 -10.90
CA ASP A 326 6.22 -22.04 -10.76
C ASP A 326 5.45 -20.83 -10.23
N SER A 327 4.13 -20.80 -10.46
CA SER A 327 3.24 -19.76 -9.96
C SER A 327 1.87 -20.36 -9.62
N PRO A 328 1.15 -19.83 -8.62
CA PRO A 328 -0.10 -20.43 -8.17
C PRO A 328 -1.18 -20.37 -9.26
N PRO A 329 -2.00 -21.42 -9.43
CA PRO A 329 -3.15 -21.37 -10.34
C PRO A 329 -4.10 -20.22 -9.96
N LEU A 330 -4.50 -19.40 -10.93
CA LEU A 330 -5.41 -18.26 -10.71
C LEU A 330 -6.88 -18.59 -11.02
N ASN A 331 -7.09 -19.64 -11.82
CA ASN A 331 -8.41 -20.15 -12.16
C ASN A 331 -8.40 -21.69 -12.26
N VAL A 332 -9.57 -22.28 -12.44
CA VAL A 332 -9.75 -23.74 -12.51
C VAL A 332 -8.97 -24.37 -13.67
N MET A 333 -8.85 -23.68 -14.81
CA MET A 333 -8.16 -24.20 -15.99
C MET A 333 -6.64 -24.26 -15.79
N ASP A 334 -6.08 -23.35 -14.99
CA ASP A 334 -4.63 -23.29 -14.74
C ASP A 334 -4.08 -24.53 -14.02
N TRP A 335 -4.94 -25.30 -13.33
CA TRP A 335 -4.53 -26.55 -12.69
C TRP A 335 -3.99 -27.59 -13.68
N SER A 336 -4.40 -27.51 -14.95
CA SER A 336 -3.86 -28.37 -16.01
C SER A 336 -2.46 -27.96 -16.48
N LYS A 337 -1.99 -26.74 -16.16
CA LYS A 337 -0.71 -26.17 -16.59
C LYS A 337 0.45 -26.46 -15.62
N CYS A 338 0.27 -27.46 -14.76
CA CYS A 338 1.25 -27.83 -13.75
C CYS A 338 2.59 -28.22 -14.38
N SER A 339 3.71 -27.72 -13.83
CA SER A 339 5.03 -28.04 -14.40
C SER A 339 5.46 -29.47 -14.08
N LEU A 340 5.09 -30.01 -12.92
CA LEU A 340 5.44 -31.38 -12.52
C LEU A 340 4.29 -32.03 -11.73
N MET A 341 3.96 -33.26 -12.10
CA MET A 341 2.89 -34.03 -11.48
C MET A 341 3.38 -35.44 -11.14
N PHE A 342 3.13 -35.89 -9.93
CA PHE A 342 3.45 -37.24 -9.46
C PHE A 342 2.22 -37.92 -8.88
N LYS A 343 2.11 -39.23 -9.08
CA LYS A 343 1.08 -40.02 -8.41
C LYS A 343 1.49 -40.31 -6.98
N VAL A 344 0.64 -39.93 -6.03
CA VAL A 344 0.89 -40.10 -4.59
C VAL A 344 1.18 -41.56 -4.24
N TYR A 345 0.46 -42.51 -4.83
CA TYR A 345 0.64 -43.95 -4.60
C TYR A 345 1.92 -44.56 -5.23
N GLN A 346 2.64 -43.80 -6.06
CA GLN A 346 3.94 -44.21 -6.64
C GLN A 346 5.12 -43.43 -6.05
N THR A 347 4.84 -42.58 -5.07
CA THR A 347 5.77 -41.59 -4.56
C THR A 347 5.92 -41.75 -3.06
N MET A 348 7.16 -41.73 -2.60
CA MET A 348 7.49 -41.67 -1.19
C MET A 348 7.51 -40.22 -0.72
N PHE A 349 6.90 -39.97 0.43
CA PHE A 349 7.05 -38.73 1.20
C PHE A 349 7.74 -39.07 2.53
N ARG A 350 8.73 -38.27 2.92
CA ARG A 350 9.44 -38.45 4.18
C ARG A 350 9.77 -37.11 4.80
N VAL A 351 9.33 -36.90 6.03
CA VAL A 351 9.82 -35.80 6.86
C VAL A 351 11.29 -36.05 7.22
N VAL A 352 12.14 -35.06 7.01
CA VAL A 352 13.58 -35.14 7.28
C VAL A 352 13.80 -34.73 8.74
N LYS A 353 14.56 -35.55 9.47
CA LYS A 353 14.94 -35.22 10.85
C LYS A 353 15.96 -34.08 10.83
N GLU A 354 15.97 -33.24 11.86
CA GLU A 354 16.94 -32.12 11.95
C GLU A 354 18.40 -32.60 11.83
N SER A 355 18.73 -33.77 12.38
CA SER A 355 20.07 -34.38 12.27
C SER A 355 20.43 -34.86 10.86
N GLU A 356 19.45 -34.95 9.95
CA GLU A 356 19.58 -35.39 8.56
C GLU A 356 19.43 -34.22 7.59
N ASN A 357 19.32 -32.98 8.08
CA ASN A 357 19.28 -31.81 7.23
C ASN A 357 20.60 -31.67 6.46
N VAL A 358 20.49 -31.29 5.19
CA VAL A 358 21.63 -31.13 4.29
C VAL A 358 22.23 -29.72 4.35
N ASP A 359 21.56 -28.79 5.02
CA ASP A 359 21.91 -27.38 5.16
C ASP A 359 21.21 -26.72 6.38
N GLU A 360 21.25 -25.38 6.46
CA GLU A 360 20.65 -24.60 7.56
C GLU A 360 19.11 -24.47 7.49
N ARG A 361 18.46 -25.00 6.44
CA ARG A 361 17.02 -24.96 6.34
C ARG A 361 16.36 -25.90 7.33
N GLN A 362 15.23 -25.44 7.85
CA GLN A 362 14.42 -26.19 8.80
C GLN A 362 13.13 -26.67 8.16
N HIS A 363 12.48 -27.63 8.84
CA HIS A 363 11.17 -28.15 8.47
C HIS A 363 11.17 -28.79 7.08
N CYS A 364 12.16 -29.64 6.85
CA CYS A 364 12.41 -30.22 5.54
C CYS A 364 11.69 -31.55 5.34
N PHE A 365 11.39 -31.86 4.08
CA PHE A 365 10.83 -33.14 3.66
C PHE A 365 11.33 -33.54 2.28
N LEU A 366 11.28 -34.84 1.99
CA LEU A 366 11.71 -35.46 0.75
C LEU A 366 10.52 -36.05 0.02
N VAL A 367 10.51 -35.86 -1.30
CA VAL A 367 9.58 -36.53 -2.22
C VAL A 367 10.42 -37.32 -3.22
N GLN A 368 10.16 -38.62 -3.33
CA GLN A 368 10.91 -39.50 -4.23
C GLN A 368 9.95 -40.41 -4.99
N THR A 369 10.02 -40.37 -6.32
CA THR A 369 9.25 -41.23 -7.22
C THR A 369 10.22 -42.20 -7.91
N SER A 370 9.79 -43.45 -8.13
CA SER A 370 10.62 -44.44 -8.80
C SER A 370 11.07 -43.95 -10.19
N GLY A 371 12.38 -44.07 -10.47
CA GLY A 371 12.97 -43.63 -11.75
C GLY A 371 13.11 -42.12 -11.93
N GLN A 372 12.95 -41.32 -10.86
CA GLN A 372 13.16 -39.88 -10.85
C GLN A 372 14.11 -39.48 -9.72
N ASP A 373 14.77 -38.33 -9.87
CA ASP A 373 15.61 -37.76 -8.80
C ASP A 373 14.76 -37.38 -7.58
N SER A 374 15.32 -37.63 -6.39
CA SER A 374 14.72 -37.19 -5.13
C SER A 374 14.65 -35.67 -5.07
N ARG A 375 13.53 -35.15 -4.56
CA ARG A 375 13.32 -33.70 -4.39
C ARG A 375 13.28 -33.35 -2.90
N TYR A 376 14.15 -32.44 -2.51
CA TYR A 376 14.24 -31.92 -1.15
C TYR A 376 13.48 -30.60 -1.05
N PHE A 377 12.61 -30.47 -0.05
CA PHE A 377 11.79 -29.29 0.16
C PHE A 377 11.91 -28.79 1.60
N SER A 378 11.69 -27.49 1.78
CA SER A 378 11.55 -26.86 3.09
C SER A 378 10.33 -25.93 3.14
N VAL A 379 9.81 -25.68 4.34
CA VAL A 379 8.77 -24.68 4.63
C VAL A 379 9.19 -23.79 5.80
N GLU A 380 8.51 -22.65 5.99
CA GLU A 380 8.94 -21.65 6.98
C GLU A 380 8.66 -22.07 8.42
N THR A 381 7.64 -22.91 8.63
CA THR A 381 7.21 -23.32 9.97
C THR A 381 6.94 -24.82 10.09
N ARG A 382 7.17 -25.36 11.28
CA ARG A 382 6.78 -26.74 11.63
C ARG A 382 5.29 -27.00 11.42
N GLN A 383 4.43 -26.01 11.68
CA GLN A 383 3.00 -26.17 11.51
C GLN A 383 2.60 -26.37 10.03
N GLU A 384 3.29 -25.71 9.09
CA GLU A 384 3.07 -25.93 7.66
C GLU A 384 3.49 -27.34 7.24
N LEU A 385 4.64 -27.81 7.72
CA LEU A 385 5.13 -29.16 7.46
C LEU A 385 4.11 -30.21 7.94
N LEU A 386 3.58 -30.05 9.15
CA LEU A 386 2.55 -30.96 9.69
C LEU A 386 1.25 -30.94 8.88
N ARG A 387 0.86 -29.78 8.31
CA ARG A 387 -0.31 -29.70 7.43
C ARG A 387 -0.08 -30.44 6.12
N ILE A 388 1.11 -30.32 5.53
CA ILE A 388 1.49 -31.05 4.32
C ILE A 388 1.50 -32.56 4.59
N GLU A 389 2.12 -32.99 5.69
CA GLU A 389 2.18 -34.40 6.09
C GLU A 389 0.77 -34.98 6.32
N ASN A 390 -0.11 -34.26 7.01
CA ASN A 390 -1.48 -34.70 7.21
C ASN A 390 -2.25 -34.81 5.88
N ALA A 391 -2.15 -33.80 5.02
CA ALA A 391 -2.78 -33.80 3.69
C ALA A 391 -2.23 -34.93 2.80
N TRP A 392 -0.93 -35.24 2.92
CA TRP A 392 -0.31 -36.37 2.24
C TRP A 392 -0.95 -37.68 2.67
N HIS A 393 -1.08 -37.93 3.98
CA HIS A 393 -1.74 -39.13 4.50
C HIS A 393 -3.20 -39.24 4.01
N CYS A 394 -3.98 -38.15 4.04
CA CYS A 394 -5.33 -38.11 3.48
C CYS A 394 -5.37 -38.49 1.98
N SER A 395 -4.41 -37.97 1.21
CA SER A 395 -4.30 -38.23 -0.23
C SER A 395 -3.93 -39.69 -0.52
N VAL A 396 -3.03 -40.28 0.27
CA VAL A 396 -2.67 -41.71 0.20
C VAL A 396 -3.89 -42.58 0.50
N CYS A 397 -4.62 -42.30 1.59
CA CYS A 397 -5.83 -43.05 1.94
C CYS A 397 -6.88 -43.01 0.82
N THR A 398 -7.08 -41.82 0.23
CA THR A 398 -8.00 -41.64 -0.90
C THR A 398 -7.54 -42.41 -2.14
N ALA A 399 -6.24 -42.42 -2.43
CA ALA A 399 -5.69 -43.20 -3.55
C ALA A 399 -5.89 -44.70 -3.35
N VAL A 400 -5.65 -45.22 -2.14
CA VAL A 400 -5.85 -46.64 -1.81
C VAL A 400 -7.32 -47.04 -1.95
N MET A 401 -8.26 -46.26 -1.43
CA MET A 401 -9.71 -46.53 -1.56
C MET A 401 -10.23 -46.50 -3.00
N LYS A 402 -9.50 -45.87 -3.92
CA LYS A 402 -9.89 -45.76 -5.34
C LYS A 402 -9.28 -46.87 -6.20
N LEU A 403 -8.11 -47.38 -5.80
CA LEU A 403 -7.34 -48.36 -6.56
C LEU A 403 -7.56 -49.80 -6.09
N GLY A 404 -7.90 -49.99 -4.82
CA GLY A 404 -8.41 -51.25 -4.27
C GLY A 404 -9.93 -51.27 -4.33
#